data_AF-A0A8T4NQQ7-F1
#
_entry.id   AF-A0A8T4NQQ7-F1
#
_cell.length_a   1.000
_cell.length_b   1.000
_cell.length_c   1.000
_cell.angle_alpha   90.00
_cell.angle_beta   90.00
_cell.angle_gamma   90.00
#
_symmetry.space_group_name_H-M   'P 1'
#
loop_
_entity.id
_entity.type
_entity.pdbx_description
1 polymer ?
#
loop_
_entity_poly.entity_id
_entity_poly.type
_entity_poly.pdbx_seq_one_letter_code
_entity_poly.pdbx_strand_id
1 'polypeptide(L)' 'MKRTFKEVRKAILRILSDNQEHVFGDLERKVNTNWQTIREHCKDLELFEAVTISKDNKVKITKKGLELLKKLN' A
#
# COMPACT_ATOMS: atom_id res chain seq x y z
N MET A 1 -19.54 5.74 6.97
CA MET A 1 -18.31 6.53 7.18
C MET A 1 -17.37 6.30 6.01
N LYS A 2 -16.93 7.36 5.31
CA LYS A 2 -15.87 7.25 4.29
C LYS A 2 -14.55 6.97 5.02
N ARG A 3 -13.84 5.90 4.65
CA ARG A 3 -12.47 5.68 5.13
C ARG A 3 -11.63 6.90 4.79
N THR A 4 -10.89 7.43 5.76
CA THR A 4 -10.00 8.56 5.51
C THR A 4 -8.77 8.09 4.73
N PHE A 5 -8.13 9.01 4.01
CA PHE A 5 -6.91 8.76 3.22
C PHE A 5 -5.83 8.00 4.01
N LYS A 6 -5.71 8.29 5.32
CA LYS A 6 -4.77 7.65 6.25
C LYS A 6 -5.11 6.17 6.49
N GLU A 7 -6.39 5.81 6.58
CA GLU A 7 -6.81 4.42 6.80
C GLU A 7 -6.54 3.55 5.58
N VAL A 8 -6.72 4.11 4.37
CA VAL A 8 -6.41 3.40 3.12
C VAL A 8 -4.90 3.12 3.03
N ARG A 9 -4.05 4.10 3.32
CA ARG A 9 -2.58 3.89 3.38
C ARG A 9 -2.20 2.85 4.43
N LYS A 10 -2.77 2.91 5.64
CA LYS A 10 -2.49 1.92 6.70
C LYS A 10 -2.94 0.53 6.28
N ALA A 11 -4.09 0.40 5.62
CA ALA A 11 -4.59 -0.88 5.11
C ALA A 11 -3.66 -1.47 4.04
N ILE A 12 -3.22 -0.66 3.07
CA ILE A 12 -2.26 -1.08 2.03
C ILE A 12 -0.96 -1.58 2.68
N LEU A 13 -0.35 -0.78 3.56
CA LEU A 13 0.88 -1.16 4.25
C LEU A 13 0.70 -2.43 5.10
N ARG A 14 -0.47 -2.61 5.72
CA ARG A 14 -0.78 -3.80 6.51
C ARG A 14 -0.89 -5.05 5.64
N ILE A 15 -1.51 -4.96 4.47
CA ILE A 15 -1.58 -6.09 3.52
C ILE A 15 -0.17 -6.44 3.02
N LEU A 16 0.61 -5.43 2.65
CA LEU A 16 1.97 -5.63 2.17
C LEU A 16 2.96 -6.06 3.28
N SER A 17 2.57 -5.97 4.56
CA SER A 17 3.42 -6.35 5.70
C SER A 17 3.76 -7.84 5.77
N ASP A 18 3.05 -8.67 5.01
CA ASP A 18 3.38 -10.09 4.78
C ASP A 18 4.69 -10.28 3.99
N ASN A 19 5.32 -9.17 3.54
CA ASN A 19 6.56 -9.14 2.79
C ASN A 19 6.48 -9.81 1.40
N GLN A 20 5.26 -10.13 0.97
CA GLN A 20 4.91 -10.62 -0.36
C GLN A 20 4.64 -9.49 -1.35
N GLU A 21 4.70 -9.84 -2.63
CA GLU A 21 4.40 -8.94 -3.74
C GLU A 21 2.91 -9.04 -4.08
N HIS A 22 2.21 -7.91 -4.09
CA HIS A 22 0.79 -7.88 -4.40
C HIS A 22 0.51 -7.06 -5.65
N VAL A 23 -0.27 -7.62 -6.58
CA VAL A 23 -0.77 -6.85 -7.72
C VAL A 23 -1.83 -5.84 -7.27
N PHE A 24 -1.97 -4.72 -7.99
CA PHE A 24 -2.99 -3.71 -7.67
C PHE A 24 -4.41 -4.28 -7.54
N GLY A 25 -4.77 -5.29 -8.34
CA GLY A 25 -6.09 -5.94 -8.25
C GLY A 25 -6.30 -6.73 -6.95
N ASP A 26 -5.25 -7.30 -6.36
CA ASP A 26 -5.33 -7.97 -5.06
C ASP A 26 -5.48 -6.93 -3.94
N LEU A 27 -4.73 -5.83 -4.02
CA LEU A 27 -4.87 -4.69 -3.10
C LEU A 27 -6.26 -4.06 -3.18
N GLU A 28 -6.82 -3.90 -4.38
CA GLU A 28 -8.19 -3.42 -4.59
C GLU A 28 -9.22 -4.25 -3.82
N ARG A 29 -9.16 -5.58 -3.97
CA ARG A 29 -10.06 -6.53 -3.31
C ARG A 29 -9.88 -6.56 -1.79
N LYS A 30 -8.64 -6.56 -1.32
CA LYS A 30 -8.31 -6.64 0.12
C LYS A 30 -8.59 -5.34 0.86
N VAL A 31 -8.26 -4.21 0.25
CA VAL A 31 -8.53 -2.88 0.82
C VAL A 31 -9.99 -2.49 0.61
N ASN A 32 -10.69 -3.08 -0.37
CA ASN A 32 -12.06 -2.72 -0.77
C ASN A 32 -12.15 -1.21 -1.11
N THR A 33 -11.35 -0.79 -2.08
CA THR A 33 -11.35 0.59 -2.60
C THR A 33 -11.05 0.57 -4.10
N ASN A 34 -11.25 1.69 -4.79
CA ASN A 34 -11.07 1.77 -6.24
C ASN A 34 -9.60 1.64 -6.67
N TRP A 35 -9.36 1.01 -7.83
CA TRP A 35 -8.04 0.88 -8.44
C TRP A 35 -7.27 2.19 -8.53
N GLN A 36 -7.93 3.26 -8.97
CA GLN A 36 -7.32 4.58 -9.11
C GLN A 36 -6.79 5.08 -7.76
N THR A 37 -7.59 4.95 -6.70
CA THR A 37 -7.22 5.33 -5.34
C THR A 37 -6.04 4.50 -4.84
N ILE A 38 -6.05 3.17 -5.02
CA ILE A 38 -4.90 2.31 -4.69
C ILE A 38 -3.64 2.81 -5.41
N ARG A 39 -3.73 3.07 -6.72
CA ARG A 39 -2.58 3.50 -7.52
C ARG A 39 -2.02 4.83 -7.06
N GLU A 40 -2.87 5.81 -6.76
CA GLU A 40 -2.46 7.10 -6.21
C GLU A 40 -1.77 6.94 -4.85
N HIS A 41 -2.32 6.12 -3.96
CA HIS A 41 -1.69 5.83 -2.67
C HIS A 41 -0.38 5.08 -2.80
N CYS A 42 -0.29 4.08 -3.68
CA CYS A 42 0.94 3.32 -3.90
C CYS A 42 2.04 4.20 -4.50
N LYS A 43 1.71 5.08 -5.46
CA LYS A 43 2.66 6.05 -6.00
C LYS A 43 3.17 7.02 -4.93
N ASP A 44 2.28 7.53 -4.08
CA ASP A 44 2.67 8.38 -2.97
C ASP A 44 3.59 7.63 -1.98
N LEU A 45 3.23 6.40 -1.61
CA LEU A 45 4.07 5.56 -0.76
C LEU A 45 5.42 5.22 -1.41
N GLU A 46 5.48 5.10 -2.72
CA GLU A 46 6.73 4.90 -3.46
C GLU A 46 7.63 6.13 -3.40
N LEU A 47 7.06 7.34 -3.50
CA LEU A 47 7.81 8.59 -3.32
C LEU A 47 8.45 8.70 -1.92
N PHE A 48 7.81 8.14 -0.89
CA PHE A 48 8.36 8.06 0.46
C PHE A 48 9.30 6.86 0.67
N GLU A 49 9.62 6.11 -0.39
CA GLU A 49 10.38 4.86 -0.37
C GLU A 49 9.77 3.80 0.56
N ALA A 50 8.47 3.89 0.86
CA ALA A 50 7.76 2.97 1.72
C ALA A 50 7.34 1.68 1.00
N VAL A 51 7.09 1.78 -0.30
CA VAL A 51 6.79 0.64 -1.18
C VAL A 51 7.60 0.74 -2.46
N THR A 52 7.68 -0.36 -3.20
CA THR A 52 8.29 -0.41 -4.53
C THR A 52 7.27 -0.98 -5.50
N ILE A 53 7.07 -0.31 -6.64
CA ILE A 53 6.16 -0.75 -7.69
C ILE A 53 7.00 -1.34 -8.83
N SER A 54 6.83 -2.62 -9.11
CA SER A 54 7.46 -3.27 -10.26
C SER A 54 6.72 -2.95 -11.56
N LYS A 55 7.41 -3.12 -12.70
CA LYS A 55 6.85 -2.94 -14.05
C LYS A 55 5.60 -3.82 -14.31
N ASP A 56 5.47 -4.93 -13.59
CA ASP A 56 4.35 -5.87 -13.66
C ASP A 56 3.14 -5.44 -12.77
N ASN A 57 3.06 -4.17 -12.36
CA ASN A 57 2.01 -3.66 -11.46
C ASN A 57 1.93 -4.38 -10.10
N LYS A 58 3.07 -4.95 -9.67
CA LYS A 58 3.25 -5.56 -8.35
C LYS A 58 3.81 -4.52 -7.38
N VAL A 59 3.29 -4.53 -6.16
CA VAL A 59 3.70 -3.64 -5.09
C VAL A 59 4.29 -4.48 -3.98
N LYS A 60 5.45 -4.06 -3.47
CA LYS A 60 6.14 -4.69 -2.36
C LYS A 60 6.44 -3.65 -1.29
N ILE A 61 6.29 -4.00 -0.01
CA ILE A 61 6.72 -3.11 1.07
C ILE A 61 8.25 -3.10 1.18
N THR A 62 8.81 -1.93 1.49
CA THR A 62 10.23 -1.82 1.81
C THR A 62 10.45 -1.89 3.32
N LYS A 63 11.71 -2.00 3.75
CA LYS A 63 12.08 -1.87 5.18
C LYS A 63 11.53 -0.57 5.79
N LYS A 64 11.64 0.53 5.06
CA LYS A 64 11.17 1.86 5.47
C LYS A 64 9.64 1.92 5.60
N GLY A 65 8.91 1.24 4.72
CA GLY A 65 7.46 1.08 4.82
C GLY A 65 7.02 0.28 6.05
N LEU A 66 7.76 -0.79 6.38
CA LEU A 66 7.53 -1.56 7.61
C LEU A 66 7.78 -0.73 8.86
N GLU A 67 8.85 0.08 8.88
CA GLU A 67 9.12 1.01 9.98
C GLU A 67 8.04 2.08 10.11
N LEU A 68 7.56 2.64 9.00
CA LEU A 68 6.43 3.57 8.99
C LEU A 68 5.16 2.93 9.55
N LEU A 69 4.86 1.69 9.14
CA LEU A 69 3.72 0.94 9.67
C LEU A 69 3.81 0.76 11.19
N LYS A 70 5.01 0.45 11.71
CA LYS A 70 5.27 0.34 13.15
C LYS A 70 5.07 1.66 13.89
N LYS A 71 5.44 2.80 13.30
CA LYS A 71 5.22 4.15 13.89
C LYS A 71 3.76 4.62 13.80
N LEU A 72 2.97 4.04 12.90
CA LEU A 72 1.55 4.32 12.70
C LEU A 72 0.63 3.45 13.57
N ASN A 73 1.20 2.55 14.38
CA ASN A 73 0.48 1.64 15.28
C ASN A 73 0.74 2.02 16.73
#